data_AF-A0A9D6WBK2-F1
#
_entry.id   AF-A0A9D6WBK2-F1
#
_cell.length_a   1.000
_cell.length_b   1.000
_cell.length_c   1.000
_cell.angle_alpha   90.00
_cell.angle_beta   90.00
_cell.angle_gamma   90.00
#
_symmetry.space_group_name_H-M   'P 1'
#
loop_
_entity.id
_entity.type
_entity.pdbx_description
1 polymer ?
#
loop_
_entity_poly.entity_id
_entity_poly.type
_entity_poly.pdbx_seq_one_letter_code
_entity_poly.pdbx_strand_id
1 'polypeptide(L)'
;MSTSTLMLELPIAWVAAGASAVTLAVVLAALRAQSRRIAALTAAVDTERRQRDALEQQFQALLTCSRELGDRVREQSRRERTILAQIQHTEPSADTEAAIAQAGKLMAKGMPLDEISDLCDLTQGELELLARLQRRPEAA
;
A
#
# COMPACT_ATOMS: atom_id res chain seq x y z
N MET A 1 -14.36 22.99 96.37
CA MET A 1 -15.43 22.74 95.38
C MET A 1 -14.92 23.03 93.96
N SER A 2 -13.99 22.23 93.45
CA SER A 2 -13.38 22.45 92.11
C SER A 2 -12.96 21.16 91.40
N THR A 3 -13.58 20.03 91.75
CA THR A 3 -13.27 18.71 91.17
C THR A 3 -14.39 18.14 90.30
N SER A 4 -15.59 18.73 90.33
CA SER A 4 -16.76 18.19 89.61
C SER A 4 -16.88 18.63 88.14
N THR A 5 -16.17 19.67 87.70
CA THR A 5 -16.19 20.12 86.30
C THR A 5 -15.22 19.33 85.41
N LEU A 6 -14.15 18.76 85.97
CA LEU A 6 -13.16 18.00 85.21
C LEU A 6 -13.65 16.60 84.76
N MET A 7 -14.64 16.00 85.44
CA MET A 7 -15.18 14.70 85.05
C MET A 7 -16.12 14.73 83.84
N LEU A 8 -16.72 15.89 83.50
CA LEU A 8 -17.65 16.02 82.36
C LEU A 8 -17.00 16.49 81.05
N GLU A 9 -15.82 17.13 81.10
CA GLU A 9 -15.10 17.61 79.90
C GLU A 9 -14.34 16.49 79.16
N LEU A 10 -13.92 15.44 79.89
CA LEU A 10 -13.23 14.27 79.34
C LEU A 10 -14.04 13.52 78.27
N PRO A 11 -15.31 13.10 78.50
CA PRO A 11 -16.06 12.33 77.50
C PRO A 11 -16.38 13.14 76.23
N ILE A 12 -16.59 14.46 76.34
CA ILE A 12 -16.90 15.32 75.19
C ILE A 12 -15.68 15.43 74.25
N ALA A 13 -14.48 15.53 74.83
CA ALA A 13 -13.23 15.59 74.05
C ALA A 13 -12.98 14.29 73.24
N TRP A 14 -13.28 13.12 73.81
CA TRP A 14 -13.14 11.83 73.10
C TRP A 14 -14.14 11.69 71.94
N VAL A 15 -15.38 12.16 72.11
CA VAL A 15 -16.39 12.15 71.04
C VAL A 15 -15.99 13.10 69.91
N ALA A 16 -15.50 14.29 70.23
CA ALA A 16 -15.01 15.26 69.24
C ALA A 16 -13.77 14.72 68.47
N ALA A 17 -12.82 14.10 69.18
CA ALA A 17 -11.66 13.47 68.56
C ALA A 17 -12.06 12.29 67.65
N GLY A 18 -12.99 11.44 68.09
CA GLY A 18 -13.53 10.35 67.28
C GLY A 18 -14.23 10.84 66.02
N ALA A 19 -15.06 11.88 66.13
CA ALA A 19 -15.72 12.50 64.97
C ALA A 19 -14.70 13.05 63.96
N SER A 20 -13.63 13.70 64.42
CA SER A 20 -12.56 14.21 63.56
C SER A 20 -11.76 13.10 62.85
N ALA A 21 -11.53 11.98 63.54
CA ALA A 21 -10.85 10.83 62.95
C ALA A 21 -11.70 10.16 61.86
N VAL A 22 -13.02 10.06 62.08
CA VAL A 22 -13.96 9.50 61.09
C VAL A 22 -14.06 10.40 59.86
N THR A 23 -14.18 11.72 60.03
CA THR A 23 -14.22 12.64 58.88
C THR A 23 -12.92 12.59 58.08
N LEU A 24 -11.77 12.56 58.75
CA LEU A 24 -10.48 12.41 58.09
C LEU A 24 -10.37 11.08 57.33
N ALA A 25 -10.84 9.98 57.92
CA ALA A 25 -10.85 8.68 57.27
C ALA A 25 -11.73 8.67 56.00
N VAL A 26 -12.91 9.28 56.06
CA VAL A 26 -13.82 9.43 54.90
C VAL A 26 -13.17 10.28 53.81
N VAL A 27 -12.56 11.41 54.16
CA VAL A 27 -11.86 12.27 53.19
C VAL A 27 -10.70 11.53 52.53
N LEU A 28 -9.88 10.81 53.30
CA LEU A 28 -8.78 10.01 52.75
C LEU A 28 -9.29 8.88 51.83
N ALA A 29 -10.40 8.23 52.19
CA ALA A 29 -11.03 7.23 51.34
C ALA A 29 -11.57 7.83 50.03
N ALA A 30 -12.22 8.99 50.11
CA ALA A 30 -12.71 9.73 48.94
C ALA A 30 -11.57 10.19 48.02
N LEU A 31 -10.49 10.73 48.57
CA LEU A 31 -9.29 11.12 47.82
C LEU A 31 -8.64 9.91 47.13
N ARG A 32 -8.54 8.77 47.81
CA ARG A 32 -8.04 7.53 47.20
C ARG A 32 -8.96 7.06 46.07
N ALA A 33 -10.27 7.05 46.26
CA ALA A 33 -11.22 6.69 45.22
C ALA A 33 -11.13 7.64 44.01
N GLN A 34 -11.01 8.94 44.26
CA GLN A 34 -10.89 9.96 43.20
C GLN A 34 -9.57 9.83 42.44
N SER A 35 -8.45 9.61 43.13
CA SER A 35 -7.14 9.40 42.50
C SER A 35 -7.16 8.17 41.57
N ARG A 36 -7.83 7.08 41.97
CA ARG A 36 -8.02 5.89 41.12
C ARG A 36 -8.86 6.19 39.89
N ARG A 37 -9.92 6.99 40.01
CA ARG A 37 -10.75 7.40 38.86
C ARG A 37 -9.97 8.26 37.88
N ILE A 38 -9.18 9.21 38.39
CA ILE A 38 -8.32 10.06 37.55
C ILE A 38 -7.25 9.19 36.86
N ALA A 39 -6.63 8.26 37.57
CA ALA A 39 -5.67 7.31 36.99
C ALA A 39 -6.30 6.42 35.90
N ALA A 40 -7.52 5.94 36.11
CA ALA A 40 -8.24 5.14 35.12
C ALA A 40 -8.61 5.96 33.88
N LEU A 41 -9.09 7.19 34.06
CA LEU A 41 -9.44 8.09 32.95
C LEU A 41 -8.21 8.53 32.15
N THR A 42 -7.12 8.84 32.82
CA THR A 42 -5.84 9.17 32.15
C THR A 42 -5.31 7.99 31.36
N ALA A 43 -5.34 6.79 31.93
CA ALA A 43 -4.97 5.57 31.20
C ALA A 43 -5.86 5.36 29.95
N ALA A 44 -7.18 5.56 30.06
CA ALA A 44 -8.10 5.44 28.93
C ALA A 44 -7.81 6.48 27.83
N VAL A 45 -7.57 7.74 28.22
CA VAL A 45 -7.20 8.81 27.26
C VAL A 45 -5.87 8.50 26.60
N ASP A 46 -4.88 8.01 27.34
CA ASP A 46 -3.58 7.64 26.77
C ASP A 46 -3.70 6.46 25.80
N THR A 47 -4.56 5.48 26.09
CA THR A 47 -4.81 4.38 25.14
C THR A 47 -5.47 4.88 23.86
N GLU A 48 -6.47 5.76 23.96
CA GLU A 48 -7.13 6.36 22.79
C GLU A 48 -6.17 7.21 21.97
N ARG A 49 -5.30 7.99 22.63
CA ARG A 49 -4.26 8.77 21.95
C ARG A 49 -3.31 7.87 21.17
N ARG A 50 -2.80 6.81 21.79
CA ARG A 50 -1.91 5.85 21.10
C ARG A 50 -2.59 5.19 19.91
N GLN A 51 -3.87 4.84 20.03
CA GLN A 51 -4.63 4.28 18.91
C GLN A 51 -4.77 5.31 17.78
N ARG A 52 -5.12 6.56 18.08
CA ARG A 52 -5.19 7.64 17.10
C ARG A 52 -3.86 7.87 16.40
N ASP A 53 -2.76 7.94 17.16
CA ASP A 53 -1.43 8.13 16.60
C ASP A 53 -1.04 6.97 15.67
N ALA A 54 -1.36 5.74 16.05
CA ALA A 54 -1.13 4.56 15.21
C ALA A 54 -1.98 4.59 13.92
N LEU A 55 -3.25 4.98 14.02
CA LEU A 55 -4.13 5.17 12.86
C LEU A 55 -3.61 6.27 11.93
N GLU A 56 -3.15 7.39 12.47
CA GLU A 56 -2.58 8.49 11.69
C GLU A 56 -1.33 8.05 10.93
N GLN A 57 -0.43 7.30 11.58
CA GLN A 57 0.73 6.70 10.94
C GLN A 57 0.35 5.74 9.81
N GLN A 58 -0.65 4.89 10.02
CA GLN A 58 -1.16 3.98 8.99
C GLN A 58 -1.76 4.75 7.80
N PHE A 59 -2.52 5.81 8.05
CA PHE A 59 -3.05 6.66 6.99
C PHE A 59 -1.93 7.34 6.20
N GLN A 60 -0.91 7.87 6.86
CA GLN A 60 0.23 8.47 6.16
C GLN A 60 1.00 7.45 5.31
N ALA A 61 1.17 6.23 5.81
CA ALA A 61 1.78 5.14 5.04
C ALA A 61 0.94 4.78 3.80
N LEU A 62 -0.39 4.68 3.96
CA LEU A 62 -1.31 4.41 2.84
C LEU A 62 -1.30 5.54 1.80
N LEU A 63 -1.30 6.80 2.23
CA LEU A 63 -1.24 7.95 1.31
C LEU A 63 0.08 7.96 0.54
N THR A 64 1.19 7.67 1.22
CA THR A 64 2.51 7.54 0.57
C THR A 64 2.51 6.42 -0.46
N CYS A 65 2.02 5.24 -0.08
CA CYS A 65 1.93 4.08 -0.97
C CYS A 65 1.02 4.35 -2.17
N SER A 66 -0.13 5.00 -1.97
CA SER A 66 -1.06 5.36 -3.04
C SER A 66 -0.42 6.33 -4.04
N ARG A 67 0.36 7.29 -3.55
CA ARG A 67 1.08 8.26 -4.38
C ARG A 67 2.15 7.56 -5.23
N GLU A 68 2.95 6.70 -4.61
CA GLU A 68 3.97 5.91 -5.32
C GLU A 68 3.34 4.99 -6.37
N LEU A 69 2.22 4.33 -6.04
CA LEU A 69 1.49 3.51 -7.00
C LEU A 69 0.99 4.34 -8.19
N GLY A 70 0.45 5.53 -7.94
CA GLY A 70 0.02 6.44 -8.99
C GLY A 70 1.16 6.84 -9.94
N ASP A 71 2.35 7.10 -9.40
CA ASP A 71 3.53 7.43 -10.20
C ASP A 71 4.03 6.22 -11.00
N ARG A 72 4.02 5.01 -10.40
CA ARG A 72 4.35 3.76 -11.11
C ARG A 72 3.38 3.47 -12.25
N VAL A 73 2.09 3.67 -12.04
CA VAL A 73 1.06 3.49 -13.08
C VAL A 73 1.27 4.48 -14.22
N ARG A 74 1.53 5.76 -13.92
CA ARG A 74 1.83 6.76 -14.95
C ARG A 74 3.07 6.41 -15.75
N GLU A 75 4.12 5.93 -15.09
CA GLU A 75 5.34 5.48 -15.75
C GLU A 75 5.09 4.27 -16.65
N GLN A 76 4.33 3.27 -16.18
CA GLN A 76 3.93 2.13 -17.01
C GLN A 76 3.09 2.56 -18.22
N SER A 77 2.09 3.42 -18.03
CA SER A 77 1.29 3.95 -19.15
C SER A 77 2.13 4.73 -20.15
N ARG A 78 3.18 5.45 -19.70
CA ARG A 78 4.13 6.11 -20.62
C ARG A 78 4.91 5.09 -21.43
N ARG A 79 5.47 4.06 -20.78
CA ARG A 79 6.21 2.98 -21.46
C ARG A 79 5.33 2.25 -22.47
N GLU A 80 4.10 1.93 -22.09
CA GLU A 80 3.13 1.28 -22.97
C GLU A 80 2.86 2.14 -24.21
N ARG A 81 2.62 3.45 -24.05
CA ARG A 81 2.48 4.37 -25.19
C ARG A 81 3.71 4.41 -26.07
N THR A 82 4.91 4.42 -25.49
CA THR A 82 6.16 4.39 -26.26
C THR A 82 6.31 3.08 -27.05
N ILE A 83 6.00 1.94 -26.43
CA ILE A 83 6.05 0.63 -27.10
C ILE A 83 5.00 0.57 -28.21
N LEU A 84 3.77 1.02 -27.96
CA LEU A 84 2.73 1.07 -28.99
C LEU A 84 3.13 1.98 -30.17
N ALA A 85 3.75 3.13 -29.90
CA ALA A 85 4.27 4.01 -30.95
C ALA A 85 5.40 3.34 -31.76
N GLN A 86 6.29 2.59 -31.10
CA GLN A 86 7.33 1.81 -31.77
C GLN A 86 6.75 0.69 -32.64
N ILE A 87 5.73 -0.03 -32.14
CA ILE A 87 5.03 -1.06 -32.90
C ILE A 87 4.36 -0.45 -34.14
N GLN A 88 3.68 0.70 -34.02
CA GLN A 88 3.09 1.40 -35.17
C GLN A 88 4.13 1.84 -36.21
N HIS A 89 5.37 2.13 -35.79
CA HIS A 89 6.47 2.41 -36.72
C HIS A 89 7.14 1.15 -37.28
N THR A 90 6.85 -0.02 -36.71
CA THR A 90 7.37 -1.32 -37.14
C THR A 90 6.29 -2.17 -37.83
N GLU A 91 5.07 -1.64 -38.00
CA GLU A 91 4.07 -2.30 -38.84
C GLU A 91 4.67 -2.45 -40.25
N PRO A 92 4.70 -3.68 -40.80
CA PRO A 92 5.22 -3.90 -42.13
C PRO A 92 4.42 -3.01 -43.09
N SER A 93 5.13 -2.19 -43.85
CA SER A 93 4.48 -1.41 -44.91
C SER A 93 3.72 -2.39 -45.82
N ALA A 94 2.63 -1.94 -46.45
CA ALA A 94 1.90 -2.74 -47.44
C ALA A 94 2.84 -3.27 -48.55
N ASP A 95 3.93 -2.55 -48.83
CA ASP A 95 5.00 -2.96 -49.74
C ASP A 95 5.77 -4.20 -49.23
N THR A 96 6.00 -4.31 -47.93
CA THR A 96 6.68 -5.46 -47.31
C THR A 96 5.83 -6.73 -47.38
N GLU A 97 4.51 -6.62 -47.14
CA GLU A 97 3.60 -7.75 -47.31
C GLU A 97 3.52 -8.23 -48.77
N ALA A 98 3.48 -7.30 -49.73
CA ALA A 98 3.51 -7.61 -51.15
C ALA A 98 4.82 -8.28 -51.55
N ALA A 99 5.96 -7.79 -51.06
CA ALA A 99 7.28 -8.38 -51.28
C ALA A 99 7.39 -9.80 -50.71
N ILE A 100 6.86 -10.05 -49.50
CA ILE A 100 6.80 -11.38 -48.87
C ILE A 100 5.93 -12.35 -49.70
N ALA A 101 4.75 -11.91 -50.14
CA ALA A 101 3.86 -12.72 -50.96
C ALA A 101 4.48 -13.04 -52.34
N GLN A 102 5.22 -12.10 -52.93
CA GLN A 102 5.95 -12.29 -54.19
C GLN A 102 7.13 -13.24 -54.02
N ALA A 103 7.94 -13.07 -52.97
CA ALA A 103 9.03 -13.96 -52.62
C ALA A 103 8.54 -15.40 -52.41
N GLY A 104 7.42 -15.59 -51.71
CA GLY A 104 6.82 -16.92 -51.54
C GLY A 104 6.42 -17.60 -52.85
N LYS A 105 5.92 -16.84 -53.84
CA LYS A 105 5.60 -17.36 -55.18
C LYS A 105 6.86 -17.69 -55.98
N LEU A 106 7.93 -16.92 -55.84
CA LEU A 106 9.22 -17.17 -56.51
C LEU A 106 9.93 -18.40 -55.91
N MET A 107 9.88 -18.56 -54.58
CA MET A 107 10.35 -19.76 -53.90
C MET A 107 9.61 -21.02 -54.34
N ALA A 108 8.28 -20.96 -54.47
CA ALA A 108 7.47 -22.07 -54.95
C ALA A 108 7.80 -22.48 -56.41
N LYS A 109 8.35 -21.56 -57.20
CA LYS A 109 8.87 -21.82 -58.56
C LYS A 109 10.30 -22.38 -58.57
N GLY A 110 10.92 -22.56 -57.41
CA GLY A 110 12.25 -23.15 -57.27
C GLY A 110 13.40 -22.18 -57.50
N MET A 111 13.16 -20.86 -57.43
CA MET A 111 14.21 -19.85 -57.54
C MET A 111 15.15 -19.89 -56.30
N PRO A 112 16.48 -19.74 -56.48
CA PRO A 112 17.42 -19.75 -55.37
C PRO A 112 17.23 -18.53 -54.45
N LEU A 113 17.48 -18.70 -53.14
CA LEU A 113 17.19 -17.67 -52.12
C LEU A 113 17.97 -16.36 -52.35
N ASP A 114 19.20 -16.44 -52.89
CA ASP A 114 20.03 -15.25 -53.17
C ASP A 114 19.37 -14.34 -54.21
N GLU A 115 18.85 -14.92 -55.30
CA GLU A 115 18.17 -14.15 -56.36
C GLU A 115 16.85 -13.53 -55.88
N ILE A 116 16.16 -14.18 -54.93
CA ILE A 116 14.91 -13.66 -54.35
C ILE A 116 15.22 -12.50 -53.40
N SER A 117 16.33 -12.56 -52.67
CA SER A 117 16.82 -11.47 -51.81
C SER A 117 17.02 -10.20 -52.60
N ASP A 118 17.69 -10.31 -53.75
CA ASP A 118 17.95 -9.19 -54.66
C ASP A 118 16.67 -8.65 -55.33
N LEU A 119 15.70 -9.50 -55.65
CA LEU A 119 14.48 -9.10 -56.36
C LEU A 119 13.41 -8.46 -55.45
N CYS A 120 13.32 -8.93 -54.21
CA CYS A 120 12.26 -8.55 -53.28
C CYS A 120 12.75 -7.64 -52.14
N ASP A 121 14.03 -7.24 -52.17
CA ASP A 121 14.69 -6.41 -51.15
C ASP A 121 14.47 -6.94 -49.72
N LEU A 122 14.52 -8.27 -49.59
CA LEU A 122 14.32 -9.00 -48.35
C LEU A 122 15.68 -9.36 -47.76
N THR A 123 15.80 -9.33 -46.43
CA THR A 123 17.01 -9.76 -45.74
C THR A 123 17.12 -11.30 -45.74
N GLN A 124 18.35 -11.83 -45.67
CA GLN A 124 18.59 -13.28 -45.57
C GLN A 124 17.82 -13.93 -44.41
N GLY A 125 17.67 -13.21 -43.29
CA GLY A 125 16.93 -13.70 -42.12
C GLY A 125 15.42 -13.86 -42.39
N GLU A 126 14.81 -12.93 -43.13
CA GLU A 126 13.39 -12.99 -43.50
C GLU A 126 13.12 -14.12 -44.50
N LEU A 127 14.01 -14.31 -45.47
CA LEU A 127 13.94 -15.42 -46.43
C LEU A 127 14.08 -16.78 -45.77
N GLU A 128 15.00 -16.92 -44.81
CA GLU A 128 15.16 -18.15 -44.06
C GLU A 128 13.91 -18.45 -43.20
N LEU A 129 13.30 -17.41 -42.63
CA LEU A 129 12.03 -17.53 -41.89
C LEU A 129 10.88 -17.98 -42.82
N LEU A 130 10.77 -17.38 -44.00
CA LEU A 130 9.80 -17.75 -45.03
C LEU A 130 9.98 -19.18 -45.52
N ALA A 131 11.23 -19.62 -45.73
CA ALA A 131 11.55 -21.00 -46.09
C ALA A 131 11.12 -21.99 -45.01
N ARG A 132 11.31 -21.64 -43.72
CA ARG A 132 10.86 -22.46 -42.59
C ARG A 132 9.34 -22.50 -42.46
N LEU A 133 8.66 -21.39 -42.73
CA LEU A 133 7.19 -21.28 -42.76
C LEU A 133 6.57 -22.09 -43.90
N GLN A 134 7.11 -22.00 -45.13
CA GLN A 134 6.63 -22.80 -46.28
C GLN A 134 6.88 -24.30 -46.13
N ARG A 135 7.91 -24.71 -45.38
CA ARG A 135 8.14 -26.12 -45.01
C ARG A 135 7.22 -26.61 -43.90
N ARG A 136 6.50 -25.69 -43.23
CA ARG A 136 5.41 -25.98 -42.30
C ARG A 136 4.06 -25.49 -42.88
N PRO A 137 3.63 -25.93 -44.07
CA PRO A 137 2.24 -25.69 -44.46
C PRO A 137 1.39 -26.66 -43.63
N GLU A 138 0.74 -26.14 -42.58
CA GLU A 138 -0.36 -26.77 -41.84
C GLU A 138 -0.15 -28.22 -41.37
N ALA A 139 0.18 -28.38 -40.09
CA ALA A 139 -0.56 -29.31 -39.25
C ALA A 139 -1.72 -28.52 -38.63
N ALA A 140 -2.75 -28.26 -39.43
CA ALA A 140 -4.05 -27.72 -39.03
C ALA A 140 -5.14 -28.59 -39.67
#